data_AF-A0A183MJT5-F1
#
_entry.id   AF-A0A183MJT5-F1
#
_cell.length_a   1.000
_cell.length_b   1.000
_cell.length_c   1.000
_cell.angle_alpha   90.00
_cell.angle_beta   90.00
_cell.angle_gamma   90.00
#
_symmetry.space_group_name_H-M   'P 1'
#
loop_
_entity.id
_entity.type
_entity.pdbx_description
1 polymer ?
#
loop_
_entity_poly.entity_id
_entity_poly.type
_entity_poly.pdbx_seq_one_letter_code
_entity_poly.pdbx_strand_id
1 'polypeptide(L)'
;MFLRSIIDSFPKTWIIQKRYLPKIKIPEYLLDRTVKPEEVLSRLTPEDTERLEFCMAEYQNMLEKGADVPKSLNKRNVLDLLCCTSPTSRIKFLRFLFKCEKRDENALMKKLEKVTVVPERTPGSCDRILRIIDDKCFRSHWDFWQSSEIRCPDSAQPLLFDFSYESEMRLVDLRSLSNQMTYVLNRNRIMRPHPFHMVLCGLKQGTNQFAYMEEAFGVNAKLSTIKSLNELPWTITPNHFSHEYPIHDLEQPVILLSPNARQTFEAGEFDHNAAYVIGAIVDKAVRRPISSAIARQLRKY
;
A
#
# COMPACT_ATOMS: atom_id res chain seq x y z
N MET A 1 22.04 27.96 -7.52
CA MET A 1 21.42 29.20 -8.08
C MET A 1 19.89 29.12 -8.20
N PHE A 2 19.28 27.92 -8.28
CA PHE A 2 17.84 27.69 -8.54
C PHE A 2 16.82 28.20 -7.50
N LEU A 3 17.20 28.43 -6.24
CA LEU A 3 16.28 28.87 -5.18
C LEU A 3 16.10 30.38 -5.07
N ARG A 4 16.93 31.20 -5.75
CA ARG A 4 16.87 32.68 -5.62
C ARG A 4 15.82 33.31 -6.53
N SER A 5 15.60 32.76 -7.72
CA SER A 5 14.63 33.29 -8.69
C SER A 5 13.15 33.01 -8.34
N ILE A 6 12.89 32.05 -7.45
CA ILE A 6 11.54 31.67 -6.99
C ILE A 6 10.94 32.74 -6.05
N ILE A 7 11.78 33.64 -5.52
CA ILE A 7 11.47 34.52 -4.39
C ILE A 7 11.02 35.92 -4.85
N ASP A 8 11.19 36.28 -6.11
CA ASP A 8 11.00 37.68 -6.53
C ASP A 8 9.57 38.00 -7.03
N SER A 9 8.67 37.01 -7.11
CA SER A 9 7.27 37.20 -7.58
C SER A 9 6.22 37.26 -6.48
N PHE A 10 6.57 36.98 -5.22
CA PHE A 10 5.70 37.21 -4.06
C PHE A 10 6.26 38.36 -3.24
N PRO A 11 5.44 39.06 -2.43
CA PRO A 11 5.93 40.13 -1.56
C PRO A 11 7.15 39.63 -0.76
N LYS A 12 8.30 40.32 -0.87
CA LYS A 12 9.57 39.89 -0.27
C LYS A 12 9.47 39.68 1.24
N THR A 13 8.53 40.34 1.91
CA THR A 13 8.18 40.15 3.32
C THR A 13 7.55 38.77 3.62
N TRP A 14 6.80 38.21 2.68
CA TRP A 14 6.05 36.96 2.84
C TRP A 14 6.92 35.69 2.68
N ILE A 15 7.88 35.74 1.76
CA ILE A 15 8.78 34.60 1.48
C ILE A 15 9.90 34.48 2.53
N ILE A 16 10.35 35.61 3.09
CA ILE A 16 11.40 35.64 4.11
C ILE A 16 10.87 35.09 5.45
N GLN A 17 9.60 35.33 5.79
CA GLN A 17 8.98 34.78 7.01
C GLN A 17 8.72 33.27 6.93
N LYS A 18 8.44 32.70 5.75
CA LYS A 18 8.10 31.27 5.60
C LYS A 18 9.26 30.32 5.26
N ARG A 19 10.47 30.85 5.02
CA ARG A 19 11.69 30.03 4.84
C ARG A 19 12.08 29.25 6.11
N TYR A 20 11.58 29.70 7.25
CA TYR A 20 11.67 29.07 8.56
C TYR A 20 10.28 28.71 9.09
N LEU A 21 9.38 28.21 8.23
CA LEU A 21 8.18 27.57 8.74
C LEU A 21 8.62 26.43 9.69
N PRO A 22 8.18 26.44 10.97
CA PRO A 22 8.30 25.25 11.81
C PRO A 22 7.68 24.08 11.05
N LYS A 23 8.15 22.84 11.29
CA LYS A 23 7.61 21.63 10.63
C LYS A 23 6.09 21.72 10.58
N ILE A 24 5.53 22.02 9.41
CA ILE A 24 4.08 22.22 9.27
C ILE A 24 3.44 20.89 9.66
N LYS A 25 2.67 20.89 10.73
CA LYS A 25 1.87 19.73 11.12
C LYS A 25 0.68 19.70 10.17
N ILE A 26 0.60 18.65 9.35
CA ILE A 26 -0.53 18.46 8.44
C ILE A 26 -1.75 18.11 9.30
N PRO A 27 -2.88 18.82 9.15
CA PRO A 27 -4.12 18.44 9.81
C PRO A 27 -4.55 17.01 9.47
N GLU A 28 -5.12 16.29 10.45
CA GLU A 28 -5.53 14.89 10.29
C GLU A 28 -6.60 14.71 9.21
N TYR A 29 -7.52 15.68 9.08
CA TYR A 29 -8.57 15.64 8.05
C TYR A 29 -8.03 15.63 6.61
N LEU A 30 -6.84 16.21 6.37
CA LEU A 30 -6.18 16.15 5.06
C LEU A 30 -5.50 14.82 4.79
N LEU A 31 -5.26 14.03 5.85
CA LEU A 31 -4.64 12.72 5.78
C LEU A 31 -5.69 11.60 5.71
N ASP A 32 -6.97 11.91 5.92
CA ASP A 32 -8.06 10.96 5.75
C ASP A 32 -8.19 10.54 4.27
N ARG A 33 -8.17 9.24 4.03
CA ARG A 33 -8.29 8.58 2.72
C ARG A 33 -9.54 7.71 2.63
N THR A 34 -10.34 7.69 3.69
CA THR A 34 -11.66 7.05 3.70
C THR A 34 -12.70 7.92 3.01
N VAL A 35 -12.51 9.24 3.08
CA VAL A 35 -13.31 10.25 2.39
C VAL A 35 -12.77 10.50 0.99
N LYS A 36 -13.68 10.77 0.03
CA LYS A 36 -13.29 11.09 -1.35
C LYS A 36 -12.46 12.38 -1.40
N PRO A 37 -11.40 12.43 -2.22
CA PRO A 37 -10.55 13.63 -2.33
C PRO A 37 -11.32 14.91 -2.68
N GLU A 38 -12.38 14.81 -3.48
CA GLU A 38 -13.23 15.94 -3.88
C GLU A 38 -13.93 16.60 -2.68
N GLU A 39 -14.39 15.79 -1.73
CA GLU A 39 -15.10 16.24 -0.54
C GLU A 39 -14.14 16.87 0.48
N VAL A 40 -12.91 16.36 0.56
CA VAL A 40 -11.87 16.97 1.40
C VAL A 40 -11.47 18.34 0.84
N LEU A 41 -11.30 18.43 -0.49
CA LEU A 41 -10.93 19.67 -1.16
C LEU A 41 -12.04 20.74 -1.12
N SER A 42 -13.32 20.37 -0.98
CA SER A 42 -14.41 21.34 -0.84
C SER A 42 -14.55 21.88 0.58
N ARG A 43 -13.98 21.22 1.58
CA ARG A 43 -14.04 21.59 3.00
C ARG A 43 -12.73 22.19 3.51
N LEU A 44 -11.88 22.70 2.62
CA LEU A 44 -10.61 23.30 3.02
C LEU A 44 -10.83 24.53 3.89
N THR A 45 -9.98 24.68 4.90
CA THR A 45 -9.90 25.92 5.68
C THR A 45 -9.38 27.06 4.80
N PRO A 46 -9.65 28.33 5.12
CA PRO A 46 -9.09 29.45 4.37
C PRO A 46 -7.56 29.41 4.29
N GLU A 47 -6.88 28.98 5.37
CA GLU A 47 -5.43 28.82 5.41
C GLU A 47 -4.94 27.69 4.48
N ASP A 48 -5.61 26.54 4.49
CA ASP A 48 -5.26 25.43 3.61
C ASP A 48 -5.57 25.73 2.13
N THR A 49 -6.55 26.59 1.87
CA THR A 49 -6.89 27.07 0.53
C THR A 49 -5.77 27.96 -0.02
N GLU A 50 -5.31 28.94 0.75
CA GLU A 50 -4.16 29.78 0.37
C GLU A 50 -2.89 28.92 0.15
N ARG A 51 -2.67 27.93 1.02
CA ARG A 51 -1.54 26.99 0.89
C ARG A 51 -1.66 26.14 -0.37
N LEU A 52 -2.87 25.73 -0.73
CA LEU A 52 -3.14 24.99 -1.95
C LEU A 52 -2.89 25.86 -3.19
N GLU A 53 -3.38 27.10 -3.20
CA GLU A 53 -3.13 28.07 -4.27
C GLU A 53 -1.64 28.28 -4.49
N PHE A 54 -0.85 28.44 -3.43
CA PHE A 54 0.60 28.51 -3.51
C PHE A 54 1.22 27.27 -4.14
N CYS A 55 0.80 26.07 -3.72
CA CYS A 55 1.30 24.81 -4.29
C CYS A 55 0.95 24.66 -5.77
N MET A 56 -0.25 25.10 -6.17
CA MET A 56 -0.71 25.06 -7.55
C MET A 56 0.02 26.08 -8.42
N ALA A 57 0.32 27.27 -7.89
CA ALA A 57 1.13 28.27 -8.57
C ALA A 57 2.57 27.77 -8.80
N GLU A 58 3.18 27.11 -7.81
CA GLU A 58 4.47 26.43 -7.99
C GLU A 58 4.41 25.38 -9.10
N TYR A 59 3.36 24.55 -9.12
CA TYR A 59 3.15 23.54 -10.16
C TYR A 59 3.01 24.15 -11.56
N GLN A 60 2.19 25.19 -11.74
CA GLN A 60 2.02 25.84 -13.05
C GLN A 60 3.31 26.48 -13.54
N ASN A 61 4.05 27.14 -12.65
CA ASN A 61 5.34 27.73 -13.00
C ASN A 61 6.35 26.66 -13.46
N MET A 62 6.38 25.49 -12.79
CA MET A 62 7.20 24.37 -13.21
C MET A 62 6.78 23.80 -14.57
N LEU A 63 5.47 23.74 -14.84
CA LEU A 63 4.92 23.28 -16.12
C LEU A 63 5.29 24.23 -17.27
N GLU A 64 5.13 25.53 -17.09
CA GLU A 64 5.50 26.56 -18.08
C GLU A 64 7.00 26.55 -18.42
N LYS A 65 7.83 26.25 -17.42
CA LYS A 65 9.29 26.12 -17.60
C LYS A 65 9.73 24.80 -18.24
N GLY A 66 8.80 23.89 -18.53
CA GLY A 66 9.12 22.57 -19.09
C GLY A 66 9.89 21.67 -18.12
N ALA A 67 9.66 21.80 -16.80
CA ALA A 67 10.25 20.89 -15.83
C ALA A 67 9.60 19.49 -15.88
N ASP A 68 10.24 18.50 -15.24
CA ASP A 68 9.72 17.12 -15.11
C ASP A 68 8.49 17.04 -14.18
N VAL A 69 7.34 17.54 -14.63
CA VAL A 69 6.06 17.54 -13.93
C VAL A 69 4.97 16.89 -14.80
N PRO A 70 3.95 16.24 -14.21
CA PRO A 70 2.87 15.61 -14.97
C PRO A 70 2.07 16.67 -15.75
N LYS A 71 1.40 16.28 -16.83
CA LYS A 71 0.59 17.20 -17.65
C LYS A 71 -0.65 17.72 -16.91
N SER A 72 -1.27 16.86 -16.11
CA SER A 72 -2.44 17.20 -15.30
C SER A 72 -2.42 16.48 -13.96
N LEU A 73 -3.03 17.12 -12.95
CA LEU A 73 -3.17 16.57 -11.60
C LEU A 73 -4.62 16.16 -11.36
N ASN A 74 -4.82 14.90 -10.96
CA ASN A 74 -6.11 14.47 -10.43
C ASN A 74 -6.32 15.04 -9.02
N LYS A 75 -7.57 15.02 -8.51
CA LYS A 75 -7.93 15.59 -7.21
C LYS A 75 -7.15 14.97 -6.05
N ARG A 76 -6.85 13.67 -6.13
CA ARG A 76 -6.01 12.98 -5.14
C ARG A 76 -4.57 13.48 -5.14
N ASN A 77 -3.98 13.70 -6.31
CA ASN A 77 -2.63 14.21 -6.46
C ASN A 77 -2.55 15.66 -5.95
N VAL A 78 -3.61 16.44 -6.14
CA VAL A 78 -3.73 17.79 -5.57
C VAL A 78 -3.72 17.73 -4.04
N LEU A 79 -4.50 16.83 -3.43
CA LEU A 79 -4.52 16.62 -1.99
C LEU A 79 -3.15 16.12 -1.45
N ASP A 80 -2.52 15.17 -2.13
CA ASP A 80 -1.20 14.65 -1.76
C ASP A 80 -0.10 15.72 -1.91
N LEU A 81 -0.22 16.62 -2.89
CA LEU A 81 0.65 17.79 -3.06
C LEU A 81 0.51 18.76 -1.89
N LEU A 82 -0.73 19.02 -1.45
CA LEU A 82 -1.02 19.83 -0.26
C LEU A 82 -0.45 19.18 1.01
N CYS A 83 -0.41 17.86 1.09
CA CYS A 83 0.20 17.14 2.21
C CYS A 83 1.75 17.20 2.23
N CYS A 84 2.41 17.75 1.21
CA CYS A 84 3.87 17.84 1.21
C CYS A 84 4.37 19.03 2.05
N THR A 85 5.06 18.73 3.15
CA THR A 85 5.53 19.73 4.13
C THR A 85 6.69 20.61 3.67
N SER A 86 7.43 20.21 2.63
CA SER A 86 8.62 20.93 2.14
C SER A 86 8.63 21.10 0.62
N PRO A 87 9.28 22.16 0.10
CA PRO A 87 9.42 22.37 -1.35
C PRO A 87 10.11 21.19 -2.04
N THR A 88 11.14 20.62 -1.41
CA THR A 88 11.86 19.46 -1.94
C THR A 88 10.98 18.21 -1.99
N SER A 89 10.08 18.03 -1.02
CA SER A 89 9.08 16.95 -1.06
C SER A 89 8.10 17.12 -2.21
N ARG A 90 7.59 18.35 -2.44
CA ARG A 90 6.70 18.65 -3.57
C ARG A 90 7.35 18.37 -4.91
N ILE A 91 8.58 18.83 -5.12
CA ILE A 91 9.35 18.57 -6.35
C ILE A 91 9.54 17.06 -6.56
N LYS A 92 9.92 16.32 -5.51
CA LYS A 92 10.07 14.86 -5.60
C LYS A 92 8.76 14.16 -5.93
N PHE A 93 7.64 14.61 -5.34
CA PHE A 93 6.31 14.07 -5.60
C PHE A 93 5.87 14.31 -7.05
N LEU A 94 6.00 15.54 -7.56
CA LEU A 94 5.66 15.87 -8.95
C LEU A 94 6.54 15.09 -9.94
N ARG A 95 7.85 14.98 -9.68
CA ARG A 95 8.75 14.16 -10.49
C ARG A 95 8.36 12.68 -10.48
N PHE A 96 7.90 12.16 -9.34
CA PHE A 96 7.38 10.80 -9.25
C PHE A 96 6.15 10.61 -10.14
N LEU A 97 5.18 11.54 -10.09
CA LEU A 97 3.99 11.49 -10.94
C LEU A 97 4.35 11.55 -12.43
N PHE A 98 5.29 12.42 -12.81
CA PHE A 98 5.78 12.50 -14.19
C PHE A 98 6.39 11.17 -14.67
N LYS A 99 7.20 10.52 -13.83
CA LYS A 99 7.77 9.19 -14.15
C LYS A 99 6.68 8.13 -14.32
N CYS A 100 5.64 8.17 -13.50
CA CYS A 100 4.49 7.26 -13.65
C CYS A 100 3.78 7.50 -14.99
N GLU A 101 3.47 8.75 -15.34
CA GLU A 101 2.85 9.11 -16.63
C GLU A 101 3.70 8.61 -17.81
N LYS A 102 5.01 8.86 -17.79
CA LYS A 102 5.94 8.40 -18.83
C LYS A 102 6.02 6.88 -18.94
N ARG A 103 5.96 6.17 -17.81
CA ARG A 103 5.92 4.71 -17.81
C ARG A 103 4.65 4.20 -18.48
N ASP A 104 3.51 4.83 -18.21
CA ASP A 104 2.23 4.42 -18.76
C ASP A 104 2.15 4.74 -20.27
N GLU A 105 2.66 5.90 -20.70
CA GLU A 105 2.84 6.24 -22.12
C GLU A 105 3.71 5.19 -22.84
N ASN A 106 4.87 4.85 -22.26
CA ASN A 106 5.77 3.84 -22.82
C ASN A 106 5.13 2.44 -22.89
N ALA A 107 4.32 2.08 -21.90
CA ALA A 107 3.59 0.80 -21.90
C ALA A 107 2.52 0.77 -22.99
N LEU A 108 1.83 1.89 -23.22
CA LEU A 108 0.85 2.02 -24.30
C LEU A 108 1.52 1.92 -25.68
N MET A 109 2.63 2.63 -25.89
CA MET A 109 3.41 2.56 -27.13
C MET A 109 3.87 1.13 -27.43
N LYS A 110 4.46 0.43 -26.44
CA LYS A 110 4.84 -0.98 -26.59
C LYS A 110 3.67 -1.90 -26.90
N LYS A 111 2.47 -1.62 -26.35
CA LYS A 111 1.27 -2.41 -26.63
C LYS A 111 0.79 -2.19 -28.06
N LEU A 112 0.83 -0.96 -28.56
CA LEU A 112 0.49 -0.62 -29.93
C LEU A 112 1.46 -1.27 -30.93
N GLU A 113 2.77 -1.21 -30.67
CA GLU A 113 3.80 -1.87 -31.48
C GLU A 113 3.57 -3.39 -31.59
N LYS A 114 3.18 -4.04 -30.48
CA LYS A 114 2.87 -5.48 -30.48
C LYS A 114 1.60 -5.83 -31.25
N VAL A 115 0.61 -4.95 -31.29
CA VAL A 115 -0.62 -5.17 -32.07
C VAL A 115 -0.35 -5.02 -33.56
N THR A 116 0.56 -4.14 -33.97
CA THR A 116 0.95 -3.98 -35.38
C THR A 116 1.77 -5.16 -35.92
N VAL A 117 2.51 -5.87 -35.06
CA VAL A 117 3.20 -7.11 -35.42
C VAL A 117 2.26 -8.29 -35.13
N VAL A 118 1.26 -8.50 -35.99
CA VAL A 118 0.46 -9.74 -35.97
C VAL A 118 1.30 -10.81 -36.69
N PRO A 119 1.88 -11.81 -35.99
CA PRO A 119 2.46 -12.93 -36.71
C PRO A 119 1.34 -13.65 -37.45
N GLU A 120 1.54 -13.98 -38.73
CA GLU A 120 0.64 -14.85 -39.50
C GLU A 120 0.44 -16.16 -38.72
N ARG A 121 -0.65 -16.24 -37.96
CA ARG A 121 -1.06 -17.47 -37.30
C ARG A 121 -1.73 -18.30 -38.38
N THR A 122 -1.05 -19.35 -38.84
CA THR A 122 -1.71 -20.40 -39.62
C THR A 122 -2.93 -20.88 -38.81
N PRO A 123 -4.14 -20.90 -39.39
CA PRO A 123 -5.32 -21.36 -38.68
C PRO A 123 -5.12 -22.82 -38.28
N GLY A 124 -4.91 -23.07 -36.99
CA GLY A 124 -4.88 -24.42 -36.46
C GLY A 124 -6.23 -25.09 -36.71
N SER A 125 -6.21 -26.29 -37.29
CA SER A 125 -7.37 -27.15 -37.56
C SER A 125 -8.46 -27.04 -36.48
N CYS A 126 -9.70 -26.81 -36.93
CA CYS A 126 -10.90 -26.63 -36.13
C CYS A 126 -11.35 -27.88 -35.33
N ASP A 127 -10.65 -29.01 -35.46
CA ASP A 127 -10.99 -30.28 -34.79
C ASP A 127 -10.42 -30.41 -33.37
N ARG A 128 -9.81 -29.36 -32.82
CA ARG A 128 -9.35 -29.35 -31.42
C ARG A 128 -10.37 -28.62 -30.57
N ILE A 129 -10.95 -29.32 -29.59
CA ILE A 129 -11.58 -28.68 -28.43
C ILE A 129 -10.47 -27.91 -27.71
N LEU A 130 -10.20 -26.68 -28.16
CA LEU A 130 -9.36 -25.73 -27.47
C LEU A 130 -10.17 -25.29 -26.24
N ARG A 131 -10.06 -26.04 -25.14
CA ARG A 131 -10.38 -25.48 -23.83
C ARG A 131 -9.41 -24.32 -23.65
N ILE A 132 -9.87 -23.11 -23.90
CA ILE A 132 -9.12 -21.89 -23.63
C ILE A 132 -9.04 -21.80 -22.11
N ILE A 133 -8.05 -22.46 -21.52
CA ILE A 133 -7.67 -22.23 -20.13
C ILE A 133 -6.99 -20.86 -20.16
N ASP A 134 -7.74 -19.84 -19.77
CA ASP A 134 -7.21 -18.49 -19.61
C ASP A 134 -6.58 -18.31 -18.23
N ASP A 135 -5.85 -17.20 -18.04
CA ASP A 135 -5.22 -16.87 -16.76
C ASP A 135 -6.25 -16.77 -15.62
N LYS A 136 -7.52 -16.48 -15.95
CA LYS A 136 -8.61 -16.40 -14.99
C LYS A 136 -8.99 -17.79 -14.48
N CYS A 137 -9.04 -18.81 -15.34
CA CYS A 137 -9.26 -20.20 -14.96
C CYS A 137 -8.17 -20.70 -13.99
N PHE A 138 -6.89 -20.43 -14.29
CA PHE A 138 -5.78 -20.78 -13.38
C PHE A 138 -5.92 -20.09 -12.03
N ARG A 139 -6.23 -18.79 -12.04
CA ARG A 139 -6.40 -18.01 -10.82
C ARG A 139 -7.55 -18.52 -9.96
N SER A 140 -8.71 -18.78 -10.55
CA SER A 140 -9.86 -19.34 -9.85
C SER A 140 -9.55 -20.72 -9.26
N HIS A 141 -8.81 -21.57 -9.99
CA HIS A 141 -8.38 -22.87 -9.48
C HIS A 141 -7.46 -22.73 -8.25
N TRP A 142 -6.49 -21.81 -8.29
CA TRP A 142 -5.61 -21.57 -7.16
C TRP A 142 -6.36 -21.02 -5.93
N ASP A 143 -7.25 -20.05 -6.14
CA ASP A 143 -8.08 -19.48 -5.06
C ASP A 143 -9.00 -20.55 -4.45
N PHE A 144 -9.61 -21.41 -5.28
CA PHE A 144 -10.45 -22.52 -4.80
C PHE A 144 -9.65 -23.54 -3.99
N TRP A 145 -8.47 -23.91 -4.47
CA TRP A 145 -7.59 -24.84 -3.77
C TRP A 145 -7.15 -24.26 -2.43
N GLN A 146 -6.64 -23.03 -2.41
CA GLN A 146 -6.18 -22.37 -1.18
C GLN A 146 -7.32 -22.24 -0.16
N SER A 147 -8.51 -21.85 -0.61
CA SER A 147 -9.69 -21.77 0.25
C SER A 147 -10.08 -23.13 0.83
N SER A 148 -9.83 -24.22 0.11
CA SER A 148 -10.09 -25.58 0.57
C SER A 148 -9.08 -26.02 1.62
N GLU A 149 -7.80 -25.71 1.44
CA GLU A 149 -6.76 -25.97 2.43
C GLU A 149 -6.99 -25.16 3.71
N ILE A 150 -7.35 -23.88 3.62
CA ILE A 150 -7.66 -23.02 4.78
C ILE A 150 -8.84 -23.56 5.59
N ARG A 151 -9.85 -24.17 4.93
CA ARG A 151 -10.99 -24.77 5.64
C ARG A 151 -10.64 -26.05 6.39
N CYS A 152 -9.47 -26.63 6.14
CA CYS A 152 -8.99 -27.81 6.83
C CYS A 152 -8.07 -27.36 7.99
N PRO A 153 -8.49 -27.50 9.26
CA PRO A 153 -7.71 -27.04 10.42
C PRO A 153 -6.29 -27.63 10.46
N ASP A 154 -6.13 -28.86 9.95
CA ASP A 154 -4.86 -29.59 9.99
C ASP A 154 -3.93 -29.26 8.81
N SER A 155 -4.41 -28.54 7.78
CA SER A 155 -3.66 -28.38 6.52
C SER A 155 -2.95 -27.04 6.36
N ALA A 156 -3.47 -25.99 6.98
CA ALA A 156 -2.98 -24.63 6.80
C ALA A 156 -2.53 -24.00 8.13
N GLN A 157 -1.22 -23.96 8.34
CA GLN A 157 -0.63 -23.29 9.50
C GLN A 157 -1.01 -21.79 9.52
N PRO A 158 -1.40 -21.22 10.68
CA PRO A 158 -1.74 -19.81 10.78
C PRO A 158 -0.51 -18.90 10.65
N LEU A 159 -0.65 -17.85 9.83
CA LEU A 159 0.32 -16.76 9.70
C LEU A 159 -0.38 -15.43 9.96
N LEU A 160 -0.09 -14.85 11.13
CA LEU A 160 -0.76 -13.64 11.61
C LEU A 160 0.00 -12.40 11.13
N PHE A 161 -0.75 -11.42 10.65
CA PHE A 161 -0.25 -10.09 10.31
C PHE A 161 -0.83 -9.08 11.29
N ASP A 162 0.02 -8.41 12.06
CA ASP A 162 -0.39 -7.40 13.04
C ASP A 162 -0.45 -6.01 12.39
N PHE A 163 -1.66 -5.51 12.14
CA PHE A 163 -1.94 -4.21 11.52
C PHE A 163 -2.03 -3.05 12.53
N SER A 164 -1.68 -3.26 13.80
CA SER A 164 -1.83 -2.25 14.86
C SER A 164 -0.90 -1.03 14.76
N TYR A 165 -0.11 -0.93 13.69
CA TYR A 165 0.95 0.08 13.49
C TYR A 165 0.55 1.26 12.58
N GLU A 166 -0.74 1.46 12.30
CA GLU A 166 -1.17 2.53 11.38
C GLU A 166 -0.63 3.91 11.76
N SER A 167 -0.67 4.27 13.05
CA SER A 167 -0.19 5.56 13.58
C SER A 167 1.32 5.77 13.44
N GLU A 168 2.08 4.70 13.24
CA GLU A 168 3.54 4.72 13.07
C GLU A 168 3.95 4.92 11.60
N MET A 169 3.00 4.83 10.66
CA MET A 169 3.25 4.88 9.23
C MET A 169 2.73 6.16 8.59
N ARG A 170 3.50 6.69 7.63
CA ARG A 170 2.99 7.76 6.76
C ARG A 170 2.06 7.14 5.71
N LEU A 171 1.21 7.96 5.08
CA LEU A 171 0.32 7.51 4.00
C LEU A 171 1.04 6.76 2.86
N VAL A 172 2.26 7.18 2.53
CA VAL A 172 3.09 6.51 1.52
C VAL A 172 3.58 5.13 1.99
N ASP A 173 3.80 4.97 3.28
CA ASP A 173 4.24 3.72 3.90
C ASP A 173 3.03 2.76 3.99
N LEU A 174 1.85 3.25 4.35
CA LEU A 174 0.58 2.50 4.31
C LEU A 174 0.28 1.98 2.89
N ARG A 175 0.37 2.84 1.87
CA ARG A 175 0.21 2.41 0.46
C ARG A 175 1.26 1.36 0.08
N SER A 176 2.50 1.51 0.54
CA SER A 176 3.54 0.53 0.28
C SER A 176 3.26 -0.81 0.97
N LEU A 177 2.75 -0.79 2.20
CA LEU A 177 2.34 -1.99 2.94
C LEU A 177 1.24 -2.73 2.17
N SER A 178 0.20 -2.03 1.74
CA SER A 178 -0.89 -2.64 0.96
C SER A 178 -0.39 -3.30 -0.32
N ASN A 179 0.56 -2.67 -1.03
CA ASN A 179 1.20 -3.28 -2.19
C ASN A 179 2.02 -4.54 -1.83
N GLN A 180 2.74 -4.53 -0.71
CA GLN A 180 3.45 -5.72 -0.23
C GLN A 180 2.49 -6.86 0.11
N MET A 181 1.33 -6.55 0.69
CA MET A 181 0.30 -7.56 0.96
C MET A 181 -0.23 -8.21 -0.32
N THR A 182 -0.32 -7.48 -1.45
CA THR A 182 -0.68 -8.11 -2.74
C THR A 182 0.34 -9.16 -3.15
N TYR A 183 1.63 -8.90 -2.90
CA TYR A 183 2.70 -9.86 -3.17
C TYR A 183 2.61 -11.07 -2.24
N VAL A 184 2.41 -10.85 -0.94
CA VAL A 184 2.25 -11.91 0.07
C VAL A 184 1.11 -12.86 -0.33
N LEU A 185 -0.08 -12.33 -0.63
CA LEU A 185 -1.22 -13.15 -1.06
C LEU A 185 -0.90 -13.94 -2.33
N ASN A 186 -0.29 -13.29 -3.33
CA ASN A 186 0.05 -13.95 -4.58
C ASN A 186 1.10 -15.06 -4.41
N ARG A 187 2.05 -14.90 -3.48
CA ARG A 187 3.02 -15.96 -3.15
C ARG A 187 2.36 -17.11 -2.41
N ASN A 188 1.48 -16.82 -1.45
CA ASN A 188 0.75 -17.85 -0.72
C ASN A 188 -0.17 -18.67 -1.64
N ARG A 189 -0.81 -18.03 -2.62
CA ARG A 189 -1.66 -18.68 -3.64
C ARG A 189 -0.98 -19.79 -4.43
N ILE A 190 0.30 -19.60 -4.76
CA ILE A 190 1.08 -20.56 -5.54
C ILE A 190 1.89 -21.53 -4.66
N MET A 191 1.85 -21.34 -3.34
CA MET A 191 2.53 -22.23 -2.39
C MET A 191 1.83 -23.59 -2.38
N ARG A 192 2.62 -24.65 -2.46
CA ARG A 192 2.19 -26.06 -2.47
C ARG A 192 3.23 -26.89 -1.70
N PRO A 193 2.83 -27.95 -0.97
CA PRO A 193 1.45 -28.40 -0.75
C PRO A 193 0.72 -27.68 0.40
N HIS A 194 1.43 -26.96 1.29
CA HIS A 194 0.83 -26.35 2.48
C HIS A 194 0.85 -24.83 2.37
N PRO A 195 -0.27 -24.15 2.05
CA PRO A 195 -0.34 -22.70 2.11
C PRO A 195 -0.54 -22.26 3.58
N PHE A 196 -0.19 -21.02 3.90
CA PHE A 196 -0.54 -20.47 5.22
C PHE A 196 -2.00 -20.02 5.25
N HIS A 197 -2.67 -20.23 6.38
CA HIS A 197 -3.89 -19.50 6.69
C HIS A 197 -3.52 -18.11 7.20
N MET A 198 -3.64 -17.12 6.33
CA MET A 198 -3.30 -15.74 6.70
C MET A 198 -4.41 -15.12 7.54
N VAL A 199 -4.06 -14.50 8.65
CA VAL A 199 -4.99 -13.76 9.51
C VAL A 199 -4.51 -12.33 9.67
N LEU A 200 -5.33 -11.36 9.27
CA LEU A 200 -5.04 -9.94 9.35
C LEU A 200 -5.66 -9.39 10.63
N CYS A 201 -4.86 -9.31 11.70
CA CYS A 201 -5.26 -8.84 13.02
C CYS A 201 -5.09 -7.32 13.13
N GLY A 202 -6.00 -6.64 13.83
CA GLY A 202 -5.95 -5.19 14.05
C GLY A 202 -6.36 -4.35 12.83
N LEU A 203 -6.77 -4.97 11.73
CA LEU A 203 -7.17 -4.28 10.50
C LEU A 203 -8.63 -3.81 10.62
N LYS A 204 -8.81 -2.51 10.87
CA LYS A 204 -10.13 -1.91 11.18
C LYS A 204 -10.75 -1.20 9.98
N GLN A 205 -12.03 -1.45 9.73
CA GLN A 205 -12.79 -0.70 8.72
C GLN A 205 -12.83 0.79 9.07
N GLY A 206 -12.86 1.65 8.05
CA GLY A 206 -12.86 3.11 8.24
C GLY A 206 -11.49 3.69 8.63
N THR A 207 -10.41 2.93 8.46
CA THR A 207 -9.03 3.43 8.60
C THR A 207 -8.39 3.70 7.24
N ASN A 208 -7.32 4.50 7.22
CA ASN A 208 -6.55 4.72 5.99
C ASN A 208 -5.92 3.42 5.53
N GLN A 209 -5.42 2.61 6.47
CA GLN A 209 -4.82 1.33 6.18
C GLN A 209 -5.79 0.38 5.48
N PHE A 210 -7.05 0.31 5.94
CA PHE A 210 -8.10 -0.48 5.28
C PHE A 210 -8.43 0.05 3.88
N ALA A 211 -8.57 1.37 3.73
CA ALA A 211 -8.85 1.98 2.43
C ALA A 211 -7.73 1.70 1.40
N TYR A 212 -6.46 1.76 1.81
CA TYR A 212 -5.34 1.41 0.92
C TYR A 212 -5.29 -0.08 0.58
N MET A 213 -5.69 -0.96 1.49
CA MET A 213 -5.84 -2.39 1.19
C MET A 213 -6.92 -2.60 0.12
N GLU A 214 -8.11 -2.01 0.28
CA GLU A 214 -9.18 -2.09 -0.73
C GLU A 214 -8.73 -1.61 -2.11
N GLU A 215 -7.99 -0.50 -2.16
CA GLU A 215 -7.41 0.02 -3.39
C GLU A 215 -6.42 -0.97 -4.02
N ALA A 216 -5.46 -1.48 -3.24
CA ALA A 216 -4.41 -2.37 -3.73
C ALA A 216 -4.95 -3.71 -4.27
N PHE A 217 -6.01 -4.23 -3.66
CA PHE A 217 -6.69 -5.45 -4.11
C PHE A 217 -7.78 -5.18 -5.15
N GLY A 218 -7.97 -3.92 -5.54
CA GLY A 218 -8.88 -3.51 -6.60
C GLY A 218 -10.36 -3.65 -6.23
N VAL A 219 -10.73 -3.66 -4.95
CA VAL A 219 -12.13 -3.80 -4.48
C VAL A 219 -13.05 -2.77 -5.16
N ASN A 220 -12.55 -1.53 -5.30
CA ASN A 220 -13.28 -0.42 -5.87
C ASN A 220 -13.01 -0.19 -7.38
N ALA A 221 -12.33 -1.12 -8.07
CA ALA A 221 -12.02 -0.96 -9.48
C ALA A 221 -13.20 -1.41 -10.38
N LYS A 222 -13.47 -0.65 -11.45
CA LYS A 222 -14.64 -0.85 -12.35
C LYS A 222 -14.79 -2.27 -12.91
N LEU A 223 -13.68 -2.96 -13.16
CA LEU A 223 -13.65 -4.31 -13.73
C LEU A 223 -13.32 -5.39 -12.70
N SER A 224 -13.29 -5.05 -11.41
CA SER A 224 -12.96 -6.01 -10.36
C SER A 224 -14.14 -6.91 -10.02
N THR A 225 -13.82 -8.20 -9.90
CA THR A 225 -14.73 -9.23 -9.40
C THR A 225 -14.79 -9.24 -7.87
N ILE A 226 -13.79 -8.68 -7.19
CA ILE A 226 -13.70 -8.64 -5.73
C ILE A 226 -14.50 -7.44 -5.23
N LYS A 227 -15.50 -7.65 -4.37
CA LYS A 227 -16.34 -6.57 -3.78
C LYS A 227 -16.02 -6.25 -2.33
N SER A 228 -15.27 -7.11 -1.66
CA SER A 228 -14.80 -6.89 -0.30
C SER A 228 -13.45 -7.56 -0.08
N LEU A 229 -12.64 -7.02 0.84
CA LEU A 229 -11.44 -7.72 1.31
C LEU A 229 -11.76 -9.05 1.98
N ASN A 230 -12.98 -9.24 2.50
CA ASN A 230 -13.41 -10.50 3.11
C ASN A 230 -13.62 -11.64 2.10
N GLU A 231 -13.64 -11.35 0.79
CA GLU A 231 -13.76 -12.38 -0.26
C GLU A 231 -12.42 -13.03 -0.61
N LEU A 232 -11.31 -12.50 -0.08
CA LEU A 232 -9.98 -13.03 -0.32
C LEU A 232 -9.67 -14.19 0.66
N PRO A 233 -8.79 -15.13 0.29
CA PRO A 233 -8.51 -16.33 1.09
C PRO A 233 -7.59 -16.01 2.29
N TRP A 234 -8.12 -15.26 3.24
CA TRP A 234 -7.56 -14.91 4.54
C TRP A 234 -8.69 -14.66 5.54
N THR A 235 -8.37 -14.46 6.80
CA THR A 235 -9.31 -14.01 7.82
C THR A 235 -8.97 -12.59 8.25
N ILE A 236 -9.95 -11.71 8.39
CA ILE A 236 -9.74 -10.33 8.88
C ILE A 236 -10.41 -10.20 10.26
N THR A 237 -9.69 -9.64 11.22
CA THR A 237 -10.22 -9.32 12.55
C THR A 237 -9.77 -7.92 12.99
N PRO A 238 -10.67 -7.09 13.54
CA PRO A 238 -10.32 -5.78 14.09
C PRO A 238 -9.54 -5.87 15.41
N ASN A 239 -9.50 -7.05 16.04
CA ASN A 239 -8.85 -7.27 17.32
C ASN A 239 -7.33 -7.46 17.17
N HIS A 240 -6.59 -7.12 18.22
CA HIS A 240 -5.16 -7.42 18.29
C HIS A 240 -4.93 -8.94 18.32
N PHE A 241 -3.83 -9.42 17.74
CA PHE A 241 -3.58 -10.85 17.58
C PHE A 241 -3.58 -11.62 18.92
N SER A 242 -3.15 -10.97 20.01
CA SER A 242 -3.14 -11.57 21.35
C SER A 242 -4.52 -11.86 21.94
N HIS A 243 -5.59 -11.31 21.36
CA HIS A 243 -6.97 -11.62 21.77
C HIS A 243 -7.52 -12.82 21.02
N GLU A 244 -7.07 -13.01 19.78
CA GLU A 244 -7.52 -14.10 18.90
C GLU A 244 -6.70 -15.37 19.14
N TYR A 245 -5.42 -15.20 19.48
CA TYR A 245 -4.47 -16.27 19.75
C TYR A 245 -3.86 -16.08 21.14
N PRO A 246 -4.14 -16.96 22.10
CA PRO A 246 -3.56 -16.89 23.43
C PRO A 246 -2.03 -17.03 23.37
N ILE A 247 -1.30 -16.06 23.91
CA ILE A 247 0.18 -16.01 23.83
C ILE A 247 0.84 -17.20 24.56
N HIS A 248 0.18 -17.73 25.60
CA HIS A 248 0.69 -18.80 26.46
C HIS A 248 0.04 -20.16 26.16
N ASP A 249 -0.57 -20.31 24.99
CA ASP A 249 -1.04 -21.62 24.55
C ASP A 249 0.14 -22.57 24.35
N LEU A 250 0.08 -23.73 25.00
CA LEU A 250 1.10 -24.78 24.91
C LEU A 250 0.90 -25.67 23.68
N GLU A 251 -0.32 -25.75 23.14
CA GLU A 251 -0.63 -26.57 21.97
C GLU A 251 -0.30 -25.82 20.67
N GLN A 252 -0.56 -24.50 20.66
CA GLN A 252 -0.24 -23.62 19.53
C GLN A 252 0.56 -22.39 20.01
N PRO A 253 1.90 -22.48 20.11
CA PRO A 253 2.69 -21.36 20.56
C PRO A 253 2.66 -20.19 19.56
N VAL A 254 2.52 -18.96 20.08
CA VAL A 254 2.52 -17.74 19.26
C VAL A 254 3.93 -17.15 19.20
N ILE A 255 4.52 -17.08 18.00
CA ILE A 255 5.91 -16.65 17.78
C ILE A 255 5.94 -15.34 16.99
N LEU A 256 6.30 -14.24 17.65
CA LEU A 256 6.45 -12.93 17.01
C LEU A 256 7.81 -12.78 16.33
N LEU A 257 7.78 -12.59 15.01
CA LEU A 257 8.95 -12.39 14.18
C LEU A 257 9.39 -10.91 14.23
N SER A 258 10.64 -10.69 14.65
CA SER A 258 11.23 -9.35 14.68
C SER A 258 12.71 -9.42 14.30
N PRO A 259 13.21 -8.52 13.44
CA PRO A 259 14.64 -8.44 13.12
C PRO A 259 15.49 -8.05 14.34
N ASN A 260 14.87 -7.55 15.41
CA ASN A 260 15.54 -7.20 16.66
C ASN A 260 15.34 -8.29 17.75
N ALA A 261 14.91 -9.49 17.37
CA ALA A 261 14.86 -10.62 18.29
C ALA A 261 16.27 -10.99 18.75
N ARG A 262 16.38 -11.48 19.99
CA ARG A 262 17.65 -11.97 20.55
C ARG A 262 18.00 -13.38 20.07
N GLN A 263 16.99 -14.12 19.64
CA GLN A 263 17.10 -15.49 19.14
C GLN A 263 16.84 -15.47 17.64
N THR A 264 17.63 -16.27 16.92
CA THR A 264 17.47 -16.58 15.50
C THR A 264 17.03 -18.03 15.37
N PHE A 265 16.30 -18.36 14.30
CA PHE A 265 16.02 -19.76 13.99
C PHE A 265 17.28 -20.45 13.46
N GLU A 266 17.59 -21.59 14.05
CA GLU A 266 18.54 -22.54 13.48
C GLU A 266 17.83 -23.52 12.54
N ALA A 267 18.63 -24.27 11.76
CA ALA A 267 18.09 -25.28 10.85
C ALA A 267 17.30 -26.35 11.63
N GLY A 268 16.02 -26.52 11.29
CA GLY A 268 15.13 -27.48 11.94
C GLY A 268 14.34 -26.93 13.14
N GLU A 269 14.53 -25.66 13.52
CA GLU A 269 13.77 -25.02 14.60
C GLU A 269 12.41 -24.43 14.15
N PHE A 270 12.05 -24.58 12.87
CA PHE A 270 10.74 -24.17 12.39
C PHE A 270 9.67 -25.11 12.95
N ASP A 271 8.85 -24.59 13.86
CA ASP A 271 7.70 -25.28 14.40
C ASP A 271 6.50 -25.14 13.43
N HIS A 272 5.94 -26.27 13.01
CA HIS A 272 4.78 -26.35 12.13
C HIS A 272 3.44 -26.16 12.86
N ASN A 273 3.43 -26.30 14.19
CA ASN A 273 2.23 -26.11 15.01
C ASN A 273 2.10 -24.67 15.52
N ALA A 274 3.19 -23.90 15.50
CA ALA A 274 3.21 -22.51 15.96
C ALA A 274 2.40 -21.57 15.07
N ALA A 275 1.85 -20.51 15.67
CA ALA A 275 1.30 -19.37 14.95
C ALA A 275 2.36 -18.26 14.86
N TYR A 276 2.86 -17.99 13.65
CA TYR A 276 3.86 -16.93 13.46
C TYR A 276 3.19 -15.57 13.27
N VAL A 277 3.73 -14.54 13.91
CA VAL A 277 3.23 -13.15 13.81
C VAL A 277 4.25 -12.29 13.09
N ILE A 278 3.80 -11.61 12.03
CA ILE A 278 4.56 -10.61 11.29
C ILE A 278 3.94 -9.24 11.56
N GLY A 279 4.75 -8.27 12.00
CA GLY A 279 4.29 -6.88 12.07
C GLY A 279 4.02 -6.33 10.68
N ALA A 280 2.77 -5.96 10.38
CA ALA A 280 2.39 -5.31 9.13
C ALA A 280 2.75 -3.82 9.19
N ILE A 281 4.05 -3.55 9.05
CA ILE A 281 4.63 -2.21 9.16
C ILE A 281 5.65 -1.95 8.05
N VAL A 282 5.69 -0.71 7.57
CA VAL A 282 6.75 -0.20 6.69
C VAL A 282 7.42 0.98 7.39
N ASP A 283 8.60 0.76 7.92
CA ASP A 283 9.25 1.62 8.90
C ASP A 283 10.52 2.30 8.37
N LYS A 284 10.71 2.43 7.05
CA LYS A 284 11.92 3.07 6.46
C LYS A 284 12.22 4.46 7.03
N ALA A 285 11.19 5.18 7.48
CA ALA A 285 11.33 6.50 8.11
C ALA A 285 11.41 6.45 9.65
N VAL A 286 11.04 5.34 10.28
CA VAL A 286 10.99 5.16 11.72
C VAL A 286 12.21 4.35 12.17
N ARG A 287 13.03 4.93 13.05
CA ARG A 287 14.31 4.33 13.47
C ARG A 287 14.26 3.53 14.77
N ARG A 288 13.06 3.27 15.32
CA ARG A 288 12.88 2.58 16.60
C ARG A 288 12.39 1.14 16.40
N PRO A 289 12.78 0.17 17.25
CA PRO A 289 12.40 -1.23 17.12
C PRO A 289 10.97 -1.48 17.64
N ILE A 290 9.96 -1.13 16.85
CA ILE A 290 8.56 -1.12 17.31
C ILE A 290 8.04 -2.53 17.61
N SER A 291 8.24 -3.50 16.72
CA SER A 291 7.75 -4.88 16.91
C SER A 291 8.37 -5.57 18.13
N SER A 292 9.67 -5.38 18.37
CA SER A 292 10.35 -5.91 19.57
C SER A 292 9.88 -5.24 20.86
N ALA A 293 9.51 -3.95 20.82
CA ALA A 293 8.94 -3.27 21.97
C ALA A 293 7.58 -3.86 22.36
N ILE A 294 6.72 -4.15 21.39
CA ILE A 294 5.43 -4.83 21.61
C ILE A 294 5.65 -6.24 22.16
N ALA A 295 6.57 -7.00 21.58
CA ALA A 295 6.94 -8.34 22.08
C ALA A 295 7.28 -8.31 23.59
N ARG A 296 8.10 -7.34 23.99
CA ARG A 296 8.52 -7.17 25.39
C ARG A 296 7.37 -6.74 26.29
N GLN A 297 6.44 -5.94 25.77
CA GLN A 297 5.26 -5.54 26.52
C GLN A 297 4.34 -6.74 26.75
N LEU A 298 4.11 -7.56 25.72
CA LEU A 298 3.26 -8.74 25.80
C LEU A 298 3.83 -9.83 26.72
N ARG A 299 5.17 -9.99 26.80
CA ARG A 299 5.81 -10.92 27.76
C ARG A 299 5.68 -10.52 29.23
N LYS A 300 5.29 -9.28 29.53
CA LYS A 300 5.13 -8.78 30.90
C LYS A 300 3.74 -9.05 31.48
N TYR A 301 2.79 -9.36 30.61
CA TYR A 301 1.44 -9.79 30.95
C TYR A 301 1.34 -11.30 30.78
#